data_AF-A0A6V7H6N4-F1
#
_entry.id   AF-A0A6V7H6N4-F1
#
_cell.length_a   1.000
_cell.length_b   1.000
_cell.length_c   1.000
_cell.angle_alpha   90.00
_cell.angle_beta   90.00
_cell.angle_gamma   90.00
#
_symmetry.space_group_name_H-M   'P 1'
#
loop_
_entity.id
_entity.type
_entity.pdbx_description
1 polymer ?
#
loop_
_entity_poly.entity_id
_entity_poly.type
_entity_poly.pdbx_seq_one_letter_code
_entity_poly.pdbx_strand_id
1 'polypeptide(L)'
;MFAMLKTGKMEQFMTDLEILGLLVACLCHDLDHRGTNNAFQMKTESPLAILYSTSTMEHHHFDQCVMILNSDSNNIFQNLSMEDYRKVMKVVESAILSTDLAVYFKKKNKFMELIDEGEFDWQSEEKKELLCGMMMTACDVSAIAKPWEVQHRVAKLVADEFFDQGDLERLQLNQQPVAMMDRERKDELPQMQVGFIDVICLPLYKVLSDTFPWIMPLYEGTMENKKHWQDLAEKVEMGLTWIDRDTIDEPVEEFVSYEPKDIEFTVTTLNCAHVDRKEAAEKSALGRFASLRKGGRTLTKGVRHRISRSLYARSTPEDATKSKALIPDRKSRNKLLAPVDLDSLTGWLQTSARLKLVASSRQLAKRLPSSGKRDYR
;
A
#
# COMPACT_ATOMS: atom_id res chain seq x y z
N MET A 1 8.85 13.55 -6.29
CA MET A 1 10.09 13.21 -7.01
C MET A 1 10.72 14.42 -7.68
N PHE A 2 10.15 14.98 -8.76
CA PHE A 2 10.73 16.10 -9.53
C PHE A 2 11.35 17.23 -8.68
N ALA A 3 10.63 17.74 -7.66
CA ALA A 3 11.14 18.80 -6.79
C ALA A 3 12.37 18.37 -5.94
N MET A 4 12.46 17.11 -5.51
CA MET A 4 13.63 16.60 -4.79
C MET A 4 14.83 16.44 -5.71
N LEU A 5 14.62 15.97 -6.95
CA LEU A 5 15.67 15.87 -7.96
C LEU A 5 16.21 17.25 -8.35
N LYS A 6 15.33 18.19 -8.72
CA LYS A 6 15.70 19.51 -9.25
C LYS A 6 15.99 20.53 -8.16
N THR A 7 15.00 20.90 -7.34
CA THR A 7 15.17 21.88 -6.26
C THR A 7 16.09 21.33 -5.17
N GLY A 8 15.87 20.06 -4.77
CA GLY A 8 16.70 19.35 -3.81
C GLY A 8 18.10 18.98 -4.29
N LYS A 9 18.39 19.16 -5.59
CA LYS A 9 19.66 18.80 -6.27
C LYS A 9 20.05 17.32 -6.17
N MET A 10 19.11 16.44 -5.84
CA MET A 10 19.41 15.02 -5.62
C MET A 10 19.74 14.26 -6.90
N GLU A 11 19.46 14.84 -8.07
CA GLU A 11 19.81 14.27 -9.37
C GLU A 11 21.32 14.08 -9.59
N GLN A 12 22.19 14.84 -8.89
CA GLN A 12 23.65 14.68 -9.00
C GLN A 12 24.18 13.33 -8.46
N PHE A 13 23.36 12.57 -7.73
CA PHE A 13 23.70 11.25 -7.20
C PHE A 13 23.20 10.10 -8.09
N MET A 14 22.48 10.42 -9.17
CA MET A 14 21.72 9.47 -9.98
C MET A 14 22.05 9.62 -11.47
N THR A 15 21.95 8.51 -12.18
CA THR A 15 21.99 8.45 -13.65
C THR A 15 20.62 8.77 -14.25
N ASP A 16 20.58 9.14 -15.52
CA ASP A 16 19.32 9.41 -16.23
C ASP A 16 18.34 8.21 -16.21
N LEU A 17 18.87 6.97 -16.17
CA LEU A 17 18.07 5.75 -16.06
C LEU A 17 17.45 5.58 -14.67
N GLU A 18 18.19 5.89 -13.61
CA GLU A 18 17.67 5.89 -12.23
C GLU A 18 16.61 6.98 -12.05
N ILE A 19 16.86 8.18 -12.59
CA ILE A 19 15.91 9.29 -12.60
C ILE A 19 14.62 8.92 -13.36
N LEU A 20 14.73 8.30 -14.53
CA LEU A 20 13.60 7.82 -15.31
C LEU A 20 12.80 6.76 -14.53
N GLY A 21 13.48 5.78 -13.95
CA GLY A 21 12.85 4.74 -13.12
C GLY A 21 12.10 5.30 -11.92
N LEU A 22 12.69 6.25 -11.19
CA LEU A 22 12.06 6.91 -10.05
C LEU A 22 10.84 7.77 -10.42
N LEU A 23 10.88 8.45 -11.58
CA LEU A 23 9.74 9.21 -12.08
C LEU A 23 8.57 8.30 -12.47
N VAL A 24 8.85 7.18 -13.14
CA VAL A 24 7.85 6.18 -13.49
C VAL A 24 7.29 5.49 -12.23
N ALA A 25 8.15 5.05 -11.30
CA ALA A 25 7.72 4.49 -10.02
C ALA A 25 6.79 5.45 -9.26
N CYS A 26 7.13 6.74 -9.16
CA CYS A 26 6.27 7.72 -8.51
C CYS A 26 4.90 7.91 -9.17
N LEU A 27 4.77 7.69 -10.47
CA LEU A 27 3.48 7.74 -11.16
C LEU A 27 2.69 6.43 -11.03
N CYS A 28 3.38 5.31 -10.81
CA CYS A 28 2.82 3.96 -10.91
C CYS A 28 2.68 3.20 -9.57
N HIS A 29 3.23 3.72 -8.46
CA HIS A 29 3.32 3.01 -7.18
C HIS A 29 2.00 2.61 -6.52
N ASP A 30 0.85 3.16 -6.94
CA ASP A 30 -0.49 2.86 -6.41
C ASP A 30 -1.48 2.42 -7.52
N LEU A 31 -1.00 1.85 -8.63
CA LEU A 31 -1.87 1.40 -9.73
C LEU A 31 -2.84 0.28 -9.30
N ASP A 32 -4.14 0.48 -9.53
CA ASP A 32 -5.21 -0.40 -9.03
C ASP A 32 -5.21 -0.53 -7.48
N HIS A 33 -4.87 0.54 -6.75
CA HIS A 33 -5.11 0.59 -5.30
C HIS A 33 -6.61 0.54 -4.99
N ARG A 34 -6.99 -0.35 -4.06
CA ARG A 34 -8.39 -0.74 -3.82
C ARG A 34 -9.03 -0.08 -2.59
N GLY A 35 -8.34 0.85 -1.95
CA GLY A 35 -8.78 1.46 -0.69
C GLY A 35 -8.60 0.53 0.52
N THR A 36 -7.64 -0.40 0.45
CA THR A 36 -7.41 -1.42 1.49
C THR A 36 -5.93 -1.75 1.61
N ASN A 37 -5.39 -1.81 2.83
CA ASN A 37 -3.98 -2.12 3.09
C ASN A 37 -3.63 -3.62 3.00
N ASN A 38 -2.33 -3.96 3.06
CA ASN A 38 -1.86 -5.35 3.00
C ASN A 38 -2.42 -6.20 4.15
N ALA A 39 -2.61 -5.63 5.35
CA ALA A 39 -3.20 -6.35 6.47
C ALA A 39 -4.64 -6.82 6.17
N PHE A 40 -5.47 -5.98 5.54
CA PHE A 40 -6.81 -6.35 5.08
C PHE A 40 -6.77 -7.43 4.01
N GLN A 41 -5.90 -7.29 3.00
CA GLN A 41 -5.73 -8.28 1.94
C GLN A 41 -5.36 -9.67 2.49
N MET A 42 -4.47 -9.71 3.50
CA MET A 42 -4.10 -10.94 4.21
C MET A 42 -5.26 -11.51 5.05
N LYS A 43 -5.97 -10.67 5.83
CA LYS A 43 -7.11 -11.10 6.66
C LYS A 43 -8.29 -11.65 5.84
N THR A 44 -8.51 -11.13 4.63
CA THR A 44 -9.58 -11.54 3.71
C THR A 44 -9.18 -12.71 2.79
N GLU A 45 -7.96 -13.25 2.92
CA GLU A 45 -7.40 -14.28 2.03
C GLU A 45 -7.57 -13.93 0.54
N SER A 46 -7.33 -12.66 0.19
CA SER A 46 -7.61 -12.16 -1.16
C SER A 46 -6.77 -12.88 -2.23
N PRO A 47 -7.24 -12.92 -3.50
CA PRO A 47 -6.44 -13.48 -4.59
C PRO A 47 -5.05 -12.84 -4.75
N LEU A 48 -4.89 -11.56 -4.35
CA LEU A 48 -3.60 -10.88 -4.36
C LEU A 48 -2.71 -11.37 -3.20
N ALA A 49 -3.27 -11.54 -2.00
CA ALA A 49 -2.54 -12.09 -0.84
C ALA A 49 -2.12 -13.56 -1.02
N ILE A 50 -2.86 -14.32 -1.85
CA ILE A 50 -2.47 -15.68 -2.26
C ILE A 50 -1.32 -15.63 -3.28
N LEU A 51 -1.29 -14.61 -4.15
CA LEU A 51 -0.27 -14.46 -5.20
C LEU A 51 1.06 -13.88 -4.67
N TYR A 52 0.99 -12.90 -3.75
CA TYR A 52 2.14 -12.17 -3.22
C TYR A 52 2.24 -12.31 -1.70
N SER A 53 3.34 -12.91 -1.21
CA SER A 53 3.54 -13.26 0.21
C SER A 53 4.07 -12.14 1.11
N THR A 54 4.58 -11.06 0.52
CA THR A 54 5.04 -9.84 1.19
C THR A 54 4.68 -8.65 0.33
N SER A 55 4.47 -7.46 0.92
CA SER A 55 4.22 -6.20 0.20
C SER A 55 3.20 -6.36 -0.95
N THR A 56 2.07 -6.98 -0.60
CA THR A 56 1.10 -7.57 -1.53
C THR A 56 0.55 -6.58 -2.54
N MET A 57 0.17 -5.40 -2.08
CA MET A 57 -0.31 -4.32 -2.93
C MET A 57 0.83 -3.73 -3.76
N GLU A 58 2.03 -3.57 -3.20
CA GLU A 58 3.17 -2.97 -3.90
C GLU A 58 3.69 -3.84 -5.05
N HIS A 59 3.69 -5.18 -4.88
CA HIS A 59 3.93 -6.10 -5.99
C HIS A 59 2.82 -6.03 -7.05
N HIS A 60 1.55 -5.94 -6.66
CA HIS A 60 0.44 -5.74 -7.60
C HIS A 60 0.59 -4.42 -8.38
N HIS A 61 0.95 -3.32 -7.72
CA HIS A 61 1.21 -2.02 -8.35
C HIS A 61 2.36 -2.09 -9.36
N PHE A 62 3.43 -2.83 -9.04
CA PHE A 62 4.51 -3.10 -9.98
C PHE A 62 4.05 -3.95 -11.18
N ASP A 63 3.28 -5.02 -10.98
CA ASP A 63 2.78 -5.84 -12.09
C ASP A 63 1.79 -5.07 -12.98
N GLN A 64 0.96 -4.19 -12.42
CA GLN A 64 0.14 -3.24 -13.19
C GLN A 64 1.02 -2.27 -14.00
N CYS A 65 2.10 -1.75 -13.42
CA CYS A 65 3.07 -0.91 -14.11
C CYS A 65 3.70 -1.64 -15.30
N VAL A 66 4.17 -2.88 -15.09
CA VAL A 66 4.72 -3.77 -16.13
C VAL A 66 3.71 -4.01 -17.24
N MET A 67 2.45 -4.31 -16.92
CA MET A 67 1.38 -4.55 -17.89
C MET A 67 1.12 -3.31 -18.77
N ILE A 68 1.03 -2.12 -18.17
CA ILE A 68 0.81 -0.87 -18.89
C ILE A 68 2.01 -0.55 -19.80
N LEU A 69 3.24 -0.66 -19.29
CA LEU A 69 4.46 -0.38 -20.03
C LEU A 69 4.72 -1.35 -21.20
N ASN A 70 4.22 -2.58 -21.13
CA ASN A 70 4.33 -3.56 -22.22
C ASN A 70 3.17 -3.48 -23.25
N SER A 71 2.24 -2.54 -23.08
CA SER A 71 1.19 -2.29 -24.09
C SER A 71 1.73 -1.43 -25.24
N ASP A 72 1.49 -1.84 -26.49
CA ASP A 72 2.09 -1.25 -27.71
C ASP A 72 2.03 0.29 -27.80
N SER A 73 0.94 0.91 -27.35
CA SER A 73 0.75 2.37 -27.38
C SER A 73 1.37 3.13 -26.21
N ASN A 74 1.80 2.42 -25.16
CA ASN A 74 2.18 2.98 -23.86
C ASN A 74 3.66 2.73 -23.51
N ASN A 75 4.39 1.97 -24.34
CA ASN A 75 5.79 1.62 -24.08
C ASN A 75 6.73 2.82 -24.26
N ILE A 76 6.86 3.62 -23.21
CA ILE A 76 7.82 4.74 -23.12
C ILE A 76 9.28 4.27 -23.08
N PHE A 77 9.54 2.97 -22.91
CA PHE A 77 10.88 2.37 -22.89
C PHE A 77 11.27 1.68 -24.20
N GLN A 78 10.43 1.75 -25.25
CA GLN A 78 10.62 1.04 -26.52
C GLN A 78 11.97 1.29 -27.24
N ASN A 79 12.62 2.43 -26.96
CA ASN A 79 13.89 2.83 -27.54
C ASN A 79 15.11 2.55 -26.63
N LEU A 80 14.90 1.98 -25.43
CA LEU A 80 15.99 1.57 -24.55
C LEU A 80 16.66 0.29 -25.06
N SER A 81 17.95 0.14 -24.79
CA SER A 81 18.61 -1.16 -24.96
C SER A 81 18.03 -2.18 -23.98
N MET A 82 18.15 -3.48 -24.29
CA MET A 82 17.73 -4.54 -23.36
C MET A 82 18.50 -4.52 -22.03
N GLU A 83 19.69 -3.92 -22.00
CA GLU A 83 20.45 -3.71 -20.75
C GLU A 83 19.86 -2.55 -19.93
N ASP A 84 19.57 -1.43 -20.58
CA ASP A 84 19.05 -0.23 -19.91
C ASP A 84 17.60 -0.40 -19.47
N TYR A 85 16.78 -1.12 -20.25
CA TYR A 85 15.44 -1.55 -19.83
C TYR A 85 15.52 -2.34 -18.52
N ARG A 86 16.45 -3.30 -18.39
CA ARG A 86 16.63 -4.07 -17.13
C ARG A 86 17.05 -3.17 -15.97
N LYS A 87 17.96 -2.21 -16.19
CA LYS A 87 18.37 -1.24 -15.15
C LYS A 87 17.19 -0.40 -14.68
N VAL A 88 16.44 0.20 -15.61
CA VAL A 88 15.26 1.03 -15.30
C VAL A 88 14.20 0.20 -14.58
N MET A 89 13.87 -1.00 -15.06
CA MET A 89 12.87 -1.85 -14.42
C MET A 89 13.27 -2.30 -13.02
N LYS A 90 14.55 -2.60 -12.76
CA LYS A 90 15.06 -2.87 -11.39
C LYS A 90 14.84 -1.66 -10.47
N VAL A 91 15.09 -0.45 -10.95
CA VAL A 91 14.83 0.79 -10.20
C VAL A 91 13.33 0.96 -9.96
N VAL A 92 12.47 0.75 -10.96
CA VAL A 92 11.01 0.83 -10.81
C VAL A 92 10.50 -0.17 -9.76
N GLU A 93 10.97 -1.41 -9.79
CA GLU A 93 10.60 -2.45 -8.83
C GLU A 93 11.00 -2.08 -7.40
N SER A 94 12.29 -1.83 -7.12
CA SER A 94 12.75 -1.49 -5.76
C SER A 94 12.16 -0.16 -5.25
N ALA A 95 11.90 0.80 -6.15
CA ALA A 95 11.25 2.06 -5.83
C ALA A 95 9.79 1.88 -5.41
N ILE A 96 8.99 1.10 -6.16
CA ILE A 96 7.59 0.80 -5.80
C ILE A 96 7.55 -0.04 -4.51
N LEU A 97 8.36 -1.08 -4.37
CA LEU A 97 8.40 -1.88 -3.14
C LEU A 97 8.85 -1.10 -1.91
N SER A 98 9.59 0.00 -2.08
CA SER A 98 9.97 0.91 -0.99
C SER A 98 8.86 1.90 -0.56
N THR A 99 7.67 1.86 -1.17
CA THR A 99 6.47 2.56 -0.65
C THR A 99 5.73 1.74 0.41
N ASP A 100 5.95 0.42 0.49
CA ASP A 100 5.54 -0.35 1.67
C ASP A 100 6.31 0.20 2.88
N LEU A 101 5.62 0.89 3.76
CA LEU A 101 6.27 1.47 4.92
C LEU A 101 6.84 0.41 5.87
N ALA A 102 6.41 -0.87 5.82
CA ALA A 102 7.11 -1.95 6.51
C ALA A 102 8.54 -2.19 5.96
N VAL A 103 8.79 -1.88 4.68
CA VAL A 103 10.15 -1.84 4.08
C VAL A 103 10.90 -0.59 4.54
N TYR A 104 10.26 0.57 4.62
CA TYR A 104 10.86 1.78 5.22
C TYR A 104 11.36 1.50 6.65
N PHE A 105 10.55 0.90 7.53
CA PHE A 105 10.98 0.62 8.91
C PHE A 105 12.17 -0.34 9.01
N LYS A 106 12.31 -1.28 8.06
CA LYS A 106 13.50 -2.15 7.95
C LYS A 106 14.74 -1.39 7.49
N LYS A 107 14.58 -0.39 6.60
CA LYS A 107 15.67 0.39 6.00
C LYS A 107 16.08 1.64 6.82
N LYS A 108 15.18 2.24 7.62
CA LYS A 108 15.36 3.58 8.20
C LYS A 108 16.55 3.73 9.15
N ASN A 109 16.83 2.70 9.97
CA ASN A 109 17.92 2.78 10.95
C ASN A 109 19.28 2.81 10.25
N LYS A 110 19.48 1.96 9.23
CA LYS A 110 20.69 1.98 8.39
C LYS A 110 20.89 3.33 7.67
N PHE A 111 19.80 3.98 7.26
CA PHE A 111 19.89 5.32 6.67
C PHE A 111 20.30 6.36 7.72
N MET A 112 19.71 6.34 8.92
CA MET A 112 20.11 7.21 10.03
C MET A 112 21.58 7.02 10.42
N GLU A 113 22.03 5.78 10.57
CA GLU A 113 23.43 5.42 10.89
C GLU A 113 24.41 6.04 9.89
N LEU A 114 24.15 5.93 8.58
CA LEU A 114 24.99 6.55 7.55
C LEU A 114 25.04 8.10 7.66
N ILE A 115 23.91 8.76 7.96
CA ILE A 115 23.89 10.21 8.11
C ILE A 115 24.62 10.66 9.39
N ASP A 116 24.44 9.93 10.49
CA ASP A 116 25.13 10.20 11.76
C ASP A 116 26.65 9.98 11.65
N GLU A 117 27.09 9.06 10.79
CA GLU A 117 28.51 8.86 10.42
C GLU A 117 29.05 9.94 9.46
N GLY A 118 28.20 10.85 8.96
CA GLY A 118 28.57 11.94 8.05
C GLY A 118 28.71 11.52 6.59
N GLU A 119 28.01 10.48 6.16
CA GLU A 119 28.07 9.96 4.80
C GLU A 119 27.58 10.97 3.75
N PHE A 120 28.37 11.12 2.68
CA PHE A 120 28.07 12.02 1.57
C PHE A 120 28.31 11.38 0.19
N ASP A 121 28.97 10.22 0.13
CA ASP A 121 29.15 9.45 -1.09
C ASP A 121 28.02 8.44 -1.26
N TRP A 122 27.05 8.83 -2.08
CA TRP A 122 25.91 8.00 -2.49
C TRP A 122 26.19 7.18 -3.76
N GLN A 123 27.45 6.98 -4.21
CA GLN A 123 27.71 6.32 -5.50
C GLN A 123 27.67 4.79 -5.46
N SER A 124 27.72 4.13 -4.29
CA SER A 124 27.60 2.67 -4.23
C SER A 124 26.14 2.22 -4.43
N GLU A 125 25.95 1.12 -5.17
CA GLU A 125 24.63 0.55 -5.49
C GLU A 125 23.71 0.43 -4.26
N GLU A 126 24.23 -0.07 -3.14
CA GLU A 126 23.49 -0.25 -1.90
C GLU A 126 23.03 1.08 -1.28
N LYS A 127 23.90 2.10 -1.28
CA LYS A 127 23.55 3.44 -0.79
C LYS A 127 22.57 4.13 -1.73
N LYS A 128 22.70 3.95 -3.05
CA LYS A 128 21.72 4.44 -4.04
C LYS A 128 20.36 3.82 -3.82
N GLU A 129 20.27 2.50 -3.70
CA GLU A 129 19.00 1.82 -3.47
C GLU A 129 18.33 2.28 -2.16
N LEU A 130 19.13 2.47 -1.10
CA LEU A 130 18.66 3.02 0.16
C LEU A 130 18.14 4.45 0.02
N LEU A 131 18.90 5.33 -0.64
CA LEU A 131 18.51 6.72 -0.88
C LEU A 131 17.25 6.81 -1.76
N CYS A 132 17.20 6.06 -2.86
CA CYS A 132 16.03 5.92 -3.74
C CYS A 132 14.80 5.48 -2.94
N GLY A 133 14.93 4.48 -2.07
CA GLY A 133 13.83 4.04 -1.20
C GLY A 133 13.34 5.15 -0.27
N MET A 134 14.26 5.82 0.44
CA MET A 134 13.91 6.95 1.32
C MET A 134 13.27 8.12 0.56
N MET A 135 13.75 8.41 -0.66
CA MET A 135 13.16 9.42 -1.54
C MET A 135 11.76 9.03 -2.00
N MET A 136 11.51 7.76 -2.32
CA MET A 136 10.18 7.26 -2.66
C MET A 136 9.23 7.45 -1.48
N THR A 137 9.58 6.97 -0.30
CA THR A 137 8.79 7.17 0.93
C THR A 137 8.51 8.65 1.19
N ALA A 138 9.53 9.51 1.06
CA ALA A 138 9.40 10.94 1.27
C ALA A 138 8.53 11.64 0.21
N CYS A 139 8.50 11.13 -1.03
CA CYS A 139 7.63 11.62 -2.09
C CYS A 139 6.17 11.24 -1.86
N ASP A 140 5.96 10.01 -1.40
CA ASP A 140 4.67 9.41 -1.09
C ASP A 140 3.97 10.23 0.01
N VAL A 141 4.54 10.27 1.22
CA VAL A 141 4.00 11.01 2.38
C VAL A 141 4.01 12.55 2.26
N SER A 142 4.51 13.13 1.16
CA SER A 142 4.66 14.59 0.97
C SER A 142 3.38 15.42 0.92
N ALA A 143 2.21 14.83 1.15
CA ALA A 143 1.00 15.58 1.49
C ALA A 143 1.13 16.28 2.86
N ILE A 144 1.83 15.64 3.81
CA ILE A 144 1.99 16.12 5.19
C ILE A 144 2.79 17.42 5.33
N ALA A 145 3.53 17.79 4.27
CA ALA A 145 4.38 18.98 4.19
C ALA A 145 3.78 20.10 3.32
N LYS A 146 2.49 20.00 2.93
CA LYS A 146 1.80 21.04 2.14
C LYS A 146 1.28 22.16 3.02
N PRO A 147 1.01 23.37 2.47
CA PRO A 147 0.33 24.41 3.24
C PRO A 147 -0.96 23.89 3.88
N TRP A 148 -1.27 24.37 5.08
CA TRP A 148 -2.32 23.83 5.95
C TRP A 148 -3.62 23.48 5.22
N GLU A 149 -4.21 24.40 4.46
CA GLU A 149 -5.46 24.20 3.71
C GLU A 149 -5.44 22.99 2.76
N VAL A 150 -4.28 22.68 2.18
CA VAL A 150 -4.08 21.53 1.30
C VAL A 150 -3.88 20.27 2.13
N GLN A 151 -3.04 20.32 3.17
CA GLN A 151 -2.75 19.16 4.00
C GLN A 151 -3.99 18.70 4.79
N HIS A 152 -4.73 19.64 5.37
CA HIS A 152 -5.98 19.39 6.10
C HIS A 152 -7.04 18.73 5.21
N ARG A 153 -7.22 19.23 3.98
CA ARG A 153 -8.12 18.60 3.00
C ARG A 153 -7.68 17.17 2.64
N VAL A 154 -6.38 16.95 2.41
CA VAL A 154 -5.89 15.59 2.09
C VAL A 154 -6.04 14.65 3.28
N ALA A 155 -5.82 15.11 4.52
CA ALA A 155 -6.02 14.30 5.72
C ALA A 155 -7.47 13.84 5.90
N LYS A 156 -8.47 14.68 5.57
CA LYS A 156 -9.89 14.26 5.56
C LYS A 156 -10.11 13.12 4.56
N LEU A 157 -9.57 13.22 3.33
CA LEU A 157 -9.65 12.15 2.33
C LEU A 157 -8.95 10.85 2.78
N VAL A 158 -7.83 10.95 3.51
CA VAL A 158 -7.13 9.79 4.10
C VAL A 158 -8.01 9.13 5.16
N ALA A 159 -8.66 9.93 6.02
CA ALA A 159 -9.57 9.43 7.04
C ALA A 159 -10.79 8.75 6.41
N ASP A 160 -11.40 9.34 5.38
CA ASP A 160 -12.53 8.76 4.65
C ASP A 160 -12.17 7.37 4.07
N GLU A 161 -10.99 7.21 3.45
CA GLU A 161 -10.52 5.91 2.92
C GLU A 161 -10.23 4.88 4.04
N PHE A 162 -9.70 5.32 5.19
CA PHE A 162 -9.54 4.44 6.36
C PHE A 162 -10.88 4.03 6.98
N PHE A 163 -11.87 4.92 7.00
CA PHE A 163 -13.21 4.63 7.48
C PHE A 163 -13.96 3.68 6.52
N ASP A 164 -13.82 3.86 5.20
CA ASP A 164 -14.27 2.89 4.18
C ASP A 164 -13.68 1.49 4.48
N GLN A 165 -12.37 1.38 4.74
CA GLN A 165 -11.75 0.10 5.12
C GLN A 165 -12.29 -0.46 6.46
N GLY A 166 -12.47 0.38 7.49
CA GLY A 166 -12.98 -0.07 8.78
C GLY A 166 -14.42 -0.57 8.71
N ASP A 167 -15.26 0.08 7.92
CA ASP A 167 -16.61 -0.40 7.66
C ASP A 167 -16.57 -1.77 6.95
N LEU A 168 -15.64 -2.00 6.01
CA LEU A 168 -15.39 -3.32 5.41
C LEU A 168 -14.87 -4.36 6.43
N GLU A 169 -13.96 -4.00 7.35
CA GLU A 169 -13.50 -4.91 8.41
C GLU A 169 -14.64 -5.32 9.35
N ARG A 170 -15.54 -4.38 9.66
CA ARG A 170 -16.73 -4.63 10.48
C ARG A 170 -17.72 -5.55 9.77
N LEU A 171 -18.00 -5.31 8.50
CA LEU A 171 -18.96 -6.08 7.71
C LEU A 171 -18.44 -7.48 7.31
N GLN A 172 -17.22 -7.57 6.78
CA GLN A 172 -16.71 -8.80 6.16
C GLN A 172 -15.95 -9.71 7.13
N LEU A 173 -15.27 -9.14 8.13
CA LEU A 173 -14.45 -9.90 9.08
C LEU A 173 -15.12 -10.01 10.47
N ASN A 174 -16.22 -9.28 10.71
CA ASN A 174 -16.87 -9.14 12.02
C ASN A 174 -15.84 -8.76 13.12
N GLN A 175 -14.89 -7.89 12.76
CA GLN A 175 -13.87 -7.34 13.65
C GLN A 175 -14.25 -5.90 14.02
N GLN A 176 -13.93 -5.48 15.24
CA GLN A 176 -13.95 -4.05 15.54
C GLN A 176 -12.72 -3.39 14.91
N PRO A 177 -12.87 -2.35 14.08
CA PRO A 177 -11.74 -1.67 13.47
C PRO A 177 -10.82 -1.06 14.53
N VAL A 178 -9.54 -0.89 14.19
CA VAL A 178 -8.64 -0.07 15.01
C VAL A 178 -9.14 1.38 15.04
N ALA A 179 -8.79 2.11 16.10
CA ALA A 179 -9.25 3.47 16.40
C ALA A 179 -9.34 4.42 15.18
N MET A 180 -8.38 4.29 14.27
CA MET A 180 -8.17 5.14 13.11
C MET A 180 -9.00 4.77 11.88
N MET A 181 -9.41 3.50 11.78
CA MET A 181 -10.35 3.01 10.76
C MET A 181 -11.79 3.07 11.27
N ASP A 182 -11.99 3.39 12.54
CA ASP A 182 -13.31 3.50 13.14
C ASP A 182 -13.87 4.93 13.02
N ARG A 183 -14.84 5.14 12.13
CA ARG A 183 -15.50 6.44 11.95
C ARG A 183 -16.25 6.95 13.19
N GLU A 184 -16.59 6.07 14.14
CA GLU A 184 -17.16 6.48 15.43
C GLU A 184 -16.14 7.27 16.27
N ARG A 185 -14.83 7.10 15.99
CA ARG A 185 -13.71 7.72 16.70
C ARG A 185 -13.02 8.84 15.90
N LYS A 186 -13.68 9.35 14.86
CA LYS A 186 -13.21 10.47 14.02
C LYS A 186 -12.76 11.72 14.79
N ASP A 187 -13.28 11.96 15.99
CA ASP A 187 -12.84 13.08 16.84
C ASP A 187 -11.36 12.94 17.26
N GLU A 188 -10.79 11.73 17.27
CA GLU A 188 -9.38 11.46 17.59
C GLU A 188 -8.40 11.71 16.42
N LEU A 189 -8.89 11.98 15.20
CA LEU A 189 -8.04 12.14 14.01
C LEU A 189 -6.90 13.18 14.20
N PRO A 190 -7.10 14.34 14.85
CA PRO A 190 -6.01 15.28 15.09
C PRO A 190 -4.84 14.66 15.86
N GLN A 191 -5.13 13.91 16.92
CA GLN A 191 -4.10 13.25 17.73
C GLN A 191 -3.39 12.13 16.94
N MET A 192 -4.12 11.42 16.08
CA MET A 192 -3.54 10.43 15.17
C MET A 192 -2.60 11.08 14.14
N GLN A 193 -2.96 12.25 13.59
CA GLN A 193 -2.11 13.02 12.69
C GLN A 193 -0.85 13.53 13.38
N VAL A 194 -0.91 13.96 14.64
CA VAL A 194 0.29 14.30 15.42
C VAL A 194 1.22 13.08 15.55
N GLY A 195 0.67 11.91 15.86
CA GLY A 195 1.41 10.65 15.88
C GLY A 195 2.11 10.34 14.54
N PHE A 196 1.45 10.60 13.41
CA PHE A 196 1.98 10.32 12.06
C PHE A 196 3.21 11.15 11.77
N ILE A 197 3.10 12.42 12.14
CA ILE A 197 4.16 13.38 11.96
C ILE A 197 5.36 13.01 12.84
N ASP A 198 5.15 12.57 14.08
CA ASP A 198 6.23 12.21 15.01
C ASP A 198 6.91 10.86 14.71
N VAL A 199 6.18 9.84 14.30
CA VAL A 199 6.74 8.47 14.13
C VAL A 199 7.44 8.31 12.78
N ILE A 200 7.03 9.04 11.74
CA ILE A 200 7.51 8.84 10.35
C ILE A 200 8.04 10.12 9.75
N CYS A 201 7.18 11.15 9.64
CA CYS A 201 7.43 12.25 8.72
C CYS A 201 8.56 13.15 9.20
N LEU A 202 8.57 13.52 10.48
CA LEU A 202 9.68 14.31 11.05
C LEU A 202 10.99 13.54 11.06
N PRO A 203 11.09 12.28 11.53
CA PRO A 203 12.33 11.51 11.41
C PRO A 203 12.85 11.42 9.97
N LEU A 204 11.97 11.13 9.00
CA LEU A 204 12.34 11.02 7.59
C LEU A 204 12.81 12.35 7.01
N TYR A 205 12.02 13.42 7.14
CA TYR A 205 12.36 14.72 6.58
C TYR A 205 13.51 15.41 7.33
N LYS A 206 13.72 15.14 8.61
CA LYS A 206 14.87 15.67 9.37
C LYS A 206 16.18 15.14 8.78
N VAL A 207 16.32 13.81 8.75
CA VAL A 207 17.53 13.13 8.26
C VAL A 207 17.80 13.46 6.78
N LEU A 208 16.74 13.50 5.96
CA LEU A 208 16.83 13.95 4.57
C LEU A 208 17.24 15.43 4.45
N SER A 209 16.74 16.34 5.29
CA SER A 209 17.08 17.77 5.20
C SER A 209 18.46 18.11 5.79
N ASP A 210 18.94 17.31 6.75
CA ASP A 210 20.31 17.40 7.26
C ASP A 210 21.33 17.03 6.17
N THR A 211 21.02 16.01 5.37
CA THR A 211 21.85 15.55 4.25
C THR A 211 21.69 16.46 3.02
N PHE A 212 20.48 16.93 2.75
CA PHE A 212 20.12 17.70 1.56
C PHE A 212 19.39 19.00 1.97
N PRO A 213 20.12 20.07 2.35
CA PRO A 213 19.51 21.29 2.90
C PRO A 213 18.46 21.97 2.01
N TRP A 214 18.51 21.74 0.69
CA TRP A 214 17.54 22.29 -0.26
C TRP A 214 16.12 21.71 -0.17
N ILE A 215 15.91 20.60 0.55
CA ILE A 215 14.58 20.05 0.84
C ILE A 215 14.07 20.35 2.26
N MET A 216 14.77 21.21 3.01
CA MET A 216 14.33 21.75 4.32
C MET A 216 12.87 22.25 4.35
N PRO A 217 12.30 22.86 3.28
CA PRO A 217 10.88 23.24 3.29
C PRO A 217 9.90 22.08 3.49
N LEU A 218 10.29 20.83 3.20
CA LEU A 218 9.47 19.66 3.51
C LEU A 218 9.45 19.36 5.01
N TYR A 219 10.58 19.51 5.69
CA TYR A 219 10.68 19.38 7.14
C TYR A 219 9.95 20.52 7.85
N GLU A 220 10.16 21.77 7.41
CA GLU A 220 9.51 22.96 7.98
C GLU A 220 7.98 22.93 7.83
N GLY A 221 7.45 22.62 6.65
CA GLY A 221 6.02 22.46 6.43
C GLY A 221 5.40 21.31 7.24
N THR A 222 6.16 20.22 7.45
CA THR A 222 5.73 19.12 8.33
C THR A 222 5.68 19.57 9.80
N MET A 223 6.67 20.34 10.26
CA MET A 223 6.70 20.93 11.61
C MET A 223 5.58 21.95 11.84
N GLU A 224 5.20 22.72 10.81
CA GLU A 224 4.09 23.67 10.87
C GLU A 224 2.74 22.95 10.97
N ASN A 225 2.48 21.99 10.08
CA ASN A 225 1.25 21.18 10.15
C ASN A 225 1.15 20.38 11.45
N LYS A 226 2.27 19.95 12.05
CA LYS A 226 2.24 19.34 13.39
C LYS A 226 1.56 20.25 14.40
N LYS A 227 1.95 21.53 14.46
CA LYS A 227 1.39 22.50 15.40
C LYS A 227 -0.10 22.68 15.17
N HIS A 228 -0.54 22.82 13.92
CA HIS A 228 -1.96 22.91 13.60
C HIS A 228 -2.76 21.67 14.06
N TRP A 229 -2.23 20.45 13.88
CA TRP A 229 -2.87 19.24 14.41
C TRP A 229 -2.84 19.15 15.94
N GLN A 230 -1.78 19.65 16.59
CA GLN A 230 -1.72 19.75 18.05
C GLN A 230 -2.77 20.75 18.58
N ASP A 231 -2.88 21.94 17.98
CA ASP A 231 -3.91 22.94 18.31
C ASP A 231 -5.34 22.39 18.12
N LEU A 232 -5.55 21.47 17.17
CA LEU A 232 -6.83 20.78 17.00
C LEU A 232 -7.03 19.66 18.02
N ALA A 233 -5.99 18.88 18.35
CA ALA A 233 -6.06 17.84 19.37
C ALA A 233 -6.37 18.44 20.76
N GLU A 234 -5.72 19.54 21.14
CA GLU A 234 -6.01 20.27 22.38
C GLU A 234 -7.46 20.77 22.45
N LYS A 235 -8.03 21.25 21.33
CA LYS A 235 -9.45 21.63 21.26
C LYS A 235 -10.38 20.43 21.50
N VAL A 236 -10.05 19.26 20.96
CA VAL A 236 -10.80 18.01 21.20
C VAL A 236 -10.72 17.59 22.66
N GLU A 237 -9.54 17.66 23.29
CA GLU A 237 -9.39 17.41 24.74
C GLU A 237 -10.22 18.39 25.59
N MET A 238 -10.40 19.64 25.12
CA MET A 238 -11.28 20.64 25.73
C MET A 238 -12.78 20.42 25.42
N GLY A 239 -13.16 19.37 24.69
CA GLY A 239 -14.55 19.05 24.34
C GLY A 239 -15.13 19.85 23.17
N LEU A 240 -14.30 20.49 22.35
CA LEU A 240 -14.70 21.17 21.12
C LEU A 240 -14.51 20.23 19.92
N THR A 241 -15.45 20.22 18.97
CA THR A 241 -15.25 19.47 17.72
C THR A 241 -14.25 20.18 16.81
N TRP A 242 -13.39 19.41 16.16
CA TRP A 242 -12.49 19.88 15.10
C TRP A 242 -13.12 19.79 13.70
N ILE A 243 -14.30 19.15 13.58
CA ILE A 243 -14.94 18.83 12.32
C ILE A 243 -15.66 20.07 11.77
N ASP A 244 -15.06 20.72 10.76
CA ASP A 244 -15.78 21.71 9.95
C ASP A 244 -17.02 21.08 9.29
N ARG A 245 -18.02 21.91 8.96
CA ARG A 245 -19.30 21.49 8.35
C ARG A 245 -19.21 20.78 6.99
N ASP A 246 -18.03 20.62 6.42
CA ASP A 246 -17.79 19.80 5.24
C ASP A 246 -17.78 18.32 5.67
N THR A 247 -18.89 17.63 5.38
CA THR A 247 -19.21 16.27 5.81
C THR A 247 -18.15 15.23 5.45
N ILE A 248 -17.73 14.45 6.45
CA ILE A 248 -17.21 13.08 6.29
C ILE A 248 -18.37 12.24 5.73
N ASP A 249 -18.12 11.49 4.65
CA ASP A 249 -19.16 10.74 3.90
C ASP A 249 -19.81 9.64 4.78
N GLU A 250 -21.05 9.24 4.43
CA GLU A 250 -21.82 8.18 5.11
C GLU A 250 -21.13 6.80 5.03
N PRO A 251 -21.39 5.87 5.99
CA PRO A 251 -20.74 4.55 6.00
C PRO A 251 -21.01 3.73 4.74
N VAL A 252 -20.07 2.85 4.41
CA VAL A 252 -20.22 1.92 3.28
C VAL A 252 -21.31 0.89 3.60
N GLU A 253 -22.48 1.04 2.98
CA GLU A 253 -23.53 0.02 3.04
C GLU A 253 -23.12 -1.25 2.27
N GLU A 254 -23.59 -2.41 2.74
CA GLU A 254 -23.40 -3.67 2.05
C GLU A 254 -24.01 -3.58 0.64
N PHE A 255 -23.22 -3.85 -0.40
CA PHE A 255 -23.74 -4.03 -1.76
C PHE A 255 -24.64 -5.27 -1.78
N VAL A 256 -25.93 -5.07 -1.49
CA VAL A 256 -26.96 -6.09 -1.66
C VAL A 256 -26.89 -6.55 -3.12
N SER A 257 -26.38 -7.75 -3.33
CA SER A 257 -26.39 -8.37 -4.63
C SER A 257 -27.85 -8.50 -5.05
N TYR A 258 -28.24 -7.73 -6.06
CA TYR A 258 -29.46 -8.05 -6.79
C TYR A 258 -29.22 -9.43 -7.41
N GLU A 259 -29.79 -10.47 -6.78
CA GLU A 259 -29.94 -11.77 -7.44
C GLU A 259 -30.58 -11.50 -8.80
N PRO A 260 -29.91 -11.85 -9.91
CA PRO A 260 -30.50 -11.67 -11.22
C PRO A 260 -31.72 -12.58 -11.28
N LYS A 261 -32.93 -11.98 -11.29
CA LYS A 261 -34.17 -12.71 -11.56
C LYS A 261 -33.96 -13.56 -12.81
N ASP A 262 -34.26 -14.85 -12.68
CA ASP A 262 -33.88 -15.90 -13.63
C ASP A 262 -33.92 -15.45 -15.09
N ILE A 263 -32.74 -15.15 -15.66
CA ILE A 263 -32.60 -14.98 -17.10
C ILE A 263 -32.54 -16.39 -17.68
N GLU A 264 -33.68 -16.85 -18.17
CA GLU A 264 -33.82 -18.14 -18.83
C GLU A 264 -32.93 -18.19 -20.10
N PHE A 265 -31.77 -18.82 -19.98
CA PHE A 265 -30.85 -19.00 -21.10
C PHE A 265 -31.38 -20.05 -22.08
N THR A 266 -32.21 -19.60 -23.03
CA THR A 266 -32.66 -20.43 -24.16
C THR A 266 -31.51 -20.71 -25.12
N VAL A 267 -30.71 -21.74 -24.82
CA VAL A 267 -29.65 -22.24 -25.72
C VAL A 267 -30.30 -22.79 -26.99
N THR A 268 -30.36 -21.94 -28.02
CA THR A 268 -30.85 -22.31 -29.34
C THR A 268 -29.67 -22.85 -30.15
N THR A 269 -29.53 -24.18 -30.22
CA THR A 269 -28.53 -24.82 -31.07
C THR A 269 -28.87 -24.56 -32.54
N LEU A 270 -28.08 -23.70 -33.19
CA LEU A 270 -28.10 -23.54 -34.64
C LEU A 270 -27.69 -24.86 -35.30
N ASN A 271 -28.66 -25.57 -35.85
CA ASN A 271 -28.45 -26.74 -36.69
C ASN A 271 -27.80 -26.31 -38.01
N CYS A 272 -26.47 -26.28 -38.04
CA CYS A 272 -25.72 -26.12 -39.28
C CYS A 272 -25.95 -27.37 -40.16
N ALA A 273 -26.88 -27.27 -41.12
CA ALA A 273 -27.07 -28.28 -42.13
C ALA A 273 -25.82 -28.38 -43.01
N HIS A 274 -25.01 -29.41 -42.79
CA HIS A 274 -23.90 -29.73 -43.68
C HIS A 274 -24.45 -30.13 -45.06
N VAL A 275 -24.05 -29.40 -46.10
CA VAL A 275 -24.29 -29.80 -47.49
C VAL A 275 -23.28 -30.89 -47.84
N ASP A 276 -23.78 -32.07 -48.19
CA ASP A 276 -22.95 -33.19 -48.62
C ASP A 276 -22.09 -32.85 -49.85
N ARG A 277 -20.77 -32.99 -49.71
CA ARG A 277 -19.87 -33.35 -50.81
C ARG A 277 -18.97 -34.50 -50.38
N LYS A 278 -19.18 -35.66 -51.00
CA LYS A 278 -18.26 -36.81 -50.93
C LYS A 278 -17.02 -36.52 -51.76
N GLU A 279 -15.84 -36.86 -51.26
CA GLU A 279 -14.99 -37.91 -51.85
C GLU A 279 -13.82 -38.33 -50.93
N ALA A 280 -13.26 -39.51 -51.22
CA ALA A 280 -12.18 -40.29 -50.55
C ALA A 280 -11.39 -39.62 -49.39
N ALA A 281 -11.44 -40.10 -48.15
CA ALA A 281 -10.93 -41.38 -47.60
C ALA A 281 -9.41 -41.42 -47.32
N GLU A 282 -9.01 -41.50 -46.04
CA GLU A 282 -8.35 -42.68 -45.43
C GLU A 282 -8.29 -42.59 -43.88
N LYS A 283 -8.24 -43.79 -43.27
CA LYS A 283 -7.89 -44.19 -41.88
C LYS A 283 -7.16 -43.11 -41.02
N SER A 284 -7.39 -42.92 -39.71
CA SER A 284 -8.24 -43.54 -38.66
C SER A 284 -8.08 -42.71 -37.35
N ALA A 285 -8.52 -43.02 -36.11
CA ALA A 285 -9.00 -44.27 -35.48
C ALA A 285 -9.95 -44.05 -34.26
N LEU A 286 -9.56 -44.51 -33.06
CA LEU A 286 -10.28 -44.59 -31.78
C LEU A 286 -9.81 -43.48 -30.81
N GLY A 287 -10.55 -43.05 -29.78
CA GLY A 287 -11.82 -43.56 -29.25
C GLY A 287 -12.35 -42.65 -28.12
N ARG A 288 -13.63 -42.78 -27.78
CA ARG A 288 -14.37 -41.87 -26.88
C ARG A 288 -14.22 -42.29 -25.41
N PHE A 289 -14.28 -41.33 -24.49
CA PHE A 289 -14.80 -41.58 -23.15
C PHE A 289 -15.96 -40.62 -22.83
N ALA A 290 -17.09 -41.21 -22.46
CA ALA A 290 -18.31 -40.50 -22.08
C ALA A 290 -18.46 -40.48 -20.55
N SER A 291 -19.03 -39.40 -20.03
CA SER A 291 -19.39 -39.25 -18.62
C SER A 291 -20.60 -40.10 -18.24
N LEU A 292 -20.60 -40.68 -17.05
CA LEU A 292 -21.79 -41.31 -16.43
C LEU A 292 -21.81 -41.09 -14.91
N ARG A 293 -22.75 -40.26 -14.45
CA ARG A 293 -23.16 -40.18 -13.03
C ARG A 293 -24.09 -41.34 -12.68
N LYS A 294 -23.97 -41.93 -11.47
CA LYS A 294 -25.08 -42.09 -10.50
C LYS A 294 -24.70 -42.93 -9.26
N GLY A 295 -25.41 -42.65 -8.17
CA GLY A 295 -25.79 -43.65 -7.16
C GLY A 295 -24.89 -43.72 -5.93
N GLY A 296 -25.40 -43.28 -4.78
CA GLY A 296 -24.73 -43.45 -3.48
C GLY A 296 -25.35 -44.55 -2.63
N ARG A 297 -24.58 -45.04 -1.64
CA ARG A 297 -25.07 -45.50 -0.33
C ARG A 297 -23.92 -45.61 0.67
N THR A 298 -24.27 -45.54 1.94
CA THR A 298 -23.41 -45.51 3.14
C THR A 298 -22.60 -46.79 3.37
N LEU A 299 -21.40 -46.70 3.98
CA LEU A 299 -20.98 -47.47 5.18
C LEU A 299 -19.53 -47.19 5.68
N THR A 300 -19.42 -46.83 6.97
CA THR A 300 -18.37 -47.14 7.99
C THR A 300 -16.85 -46.89 7.80
N LYS A 301 -16.31 -46.21 8.83
CA LYS A 301 -15.05 -46.46 9.59
C LYS A 301 -13.68 -46.44 8.85
N GLY A 302 -13.09 -45.24 8.80
CA GLY A 302 -11.92 -44.90 9.63
C GLY A 302 -10.52 -45.39 9.25
N VAL A 303 -9.65 -44.45 8.86
CA VAL A 303 -8.18 -44.51 9.03
C VAL A 303 -7.69 -43.15 9.51
N ARG A 304 -6.85 -43.12 10.57
CA ARG A 304 -6.08 -41.95 11.01
C ARG A 304 -4.63 -42.08 10.52
N HIS A 305 -4.10 -41.05 9.87
CA HIS A 305 -2.68 -40.63 9.80
C HIS A 305 -2.73 -39.09 9.73
N ARG A 306 -2.12 -38.27 10.60
CA ARG A 306 -0.83 -38.30 11.31
C ARG A 306 0.37 -38.18 10.35
N ILE A 307 0.70 -36.94 9.99
CA ILE A 307 2.03 -36.52 9.54
C ILE A 307 2.50 -35.40 10.50
N SER A 308 3.80 -35.38 10.79
CA SER A 308 4.36 -34.78 12.01
C SER A 308 4.94 -33.38 11.83
N ARG A 309 4.94 -32.58 12.91
CA ARG A 309 5.80 -31.39 13.06
C ARG A 309 7.17 -31.79 13.63
N SER A 310 8.25 -31.28 13.04
CA SER A 310 9.61 -31.05 13.58
C SER A 310 10.46 -30.50 12.42
N LEU A 311 11.47 -29.62 12.50
CA LEU A 311 12.34 -29.07 13.56
C LEU A 311 12.40 -27.51 13.33
N TYR A 312 12.82 -26.63 14.23
CA TYR A 312 14.15 -26.50 14.85
C TYR A 312 14.10 -25.92 16.28
N ALA A 313 15.13 -26.23 17.06
CA ALA A 313 15.18 -26.01 18.51
C ALA A 313 15.94 -24.73 18.92
N ARG A 314 15.60 -24.22 20.12
CA ARG A 314 16.40 -23.26 20.88
C ARG A 314 17.71 -23.89 21.37
N SER A 315 18.75 -23.07 21.50
CA SER A 315 19.94 -23.33 22.32
C SER A 315 20.10 -22.25 23.39
N THR A 316 20.43 -22.67 24.61
CA THR A 316 20.91 -21.84 25.72
C THR A 316 22.38 -22.16 25.98
N PRO A 317 23.10 -21.26 26.68
CA PRO A 317 24.11 -21.69 27.65
C PRO A 317 24.00 -20.95 28.99
N GLU A 318 24.45 -21.60 30.07
CA GLU A 318 24.52 -21.05 31.43
C GLU A 318 25.93 -20.57 31.83
N ASP A 319 25.94 -19.55 32.68
CA ASP A 319 26.92 -19.17 33.72
C ASP A 319 28.46 -19.15 33.51
N ALA A 320 29.01 -17.95 33.69
CA ALA A 320 30.26 -17.72 34.44
C ALA A 320 30.15 -16.40 35.25
N THR A 321 30.79 -16.32 36.43
CA THR A 321 30.39 -15.41 37.52
C THR A 321 31.31 -14.20 37.81
N LYS A 322 30.75 -13.18 38.50
CA LYS A 322 31.38 -12.07 39.28
C LYS A 322 32.05 -10.93 38.49
N SER A 323 31.62 -9.67 38.68
CA SER A 323 31.97 -8.89 39.89
C SER A 323 31.04 -7.69 40.16
N LYS A 324 31.03 -7.17 41.39
CA LYS A 324 30.16 -6.08 41.88
C LYS A 324 30.79 -4.69 41.72
N ALA A 325 29.97 -3.67 41.47
CA ALA A 325 30.14 -2.31 41.98
C ALA A 325 28.77 -1.63 42.18
N LEU A 326 28.55 -0.95 43.32
CA LEU A 326 27.34 -0.16 43.60
C LEU A 326 27.67 1.34 43.51
N ILE A 327 26.85 2.13 42.81
CA ILE A 327 26.69 3.59 42.98
C ILE A 327 25.17 3.92 42.79
N PRO A 328 24.55 4.84 43.56
CA PRO A 328 23.12 4.73 43.88
C PRO A 328 22.11 5.55 43.03
N ASP A 329 20.86 5.14 43.22
CA ASP A 329 19.57 5.66 42.74
C ASP A 329 19.43 7.21 42.69
N ARG A 330 18.87 7.72 41.58
CA ARG A 330 18.30 9.07 41.49
C ARG A 330 16.97 9.05 40.71
N LYS A 331 15.90 8.69 41.40
CA LYS A 331 14.49 8.74 40.95
C LYS A 331 14.15 10.02 40.17
N SER A 332 13.81 9.89 38.90
CA SER A 332 12.91 10.82 38.18
C SER A 332 11.62 10.09 37.82
N ARG A 333 10.47 10.71 38.09
CA ARG A 333 9.15 10.16 37.79
C ARG A 333 8.73 10.56 36.37
N ASN A 334 9.19 9.83 35.37
CA ASN A 334 8.49 9.82 34.08
C ASN A 334 7.30 8.87 34.19
N LYS A 335 6.08 9.40 34.04
CA LYS A 335 4.91 8.55 33.79
C LYS A 335 5.13 7.91 32.42
N LEU A 336 5.25 6.58 32.40
CA LEU A 336 5.22 5.82 31.16
C LEU A 336 3.86 6.04 30.50
N LEU A 337 3.85 6.66 29.33
CA LEU A 337 2.77 6.49 28.36
C LEU A 337 2.66 4.99 28.05
N ALA A 338 1.44 4.52 27.83
CA ALA A 338 1.23 3.12 27.45
C ALA A 338 2.01 2.80 26.16
N PRO A 339 2.55 1.57 26.01
CA PRO A 339 3.25 1.20 24.79
C PRO A 339 2.28 1.32 23.60
N VAL A 340 2.63 2.16 22.63
CA VAL A 340 1.88 2.26 21.38
C VAL A 340 2.10 0.96 20.61
N ASP A 341 1.02 0.29 20.24
CA ASP A 341 1.08 -0.98 19.54
C ASP A 341 1.65 -0.76 18.12
N LEU A 342 2.81 -1.37 17.85
CA LEU A 342 3.50 -1.29 16.57
C LEU A 342 2.72 -1.97 15.43
N ASP A 343 1.85 -2.92 15.74
CA ASP A 343 0.97 -3.55 14.74
C ASP A 343 -0.18 -2.59 14.36
N SER A 344 -0.68 -1.80 15.33
CA SER A 344 -1.64 -0.71 15.04
C SER A 344 -1.01 0.44 14.24
N LEU A 345 0.26 0.77 14.51
CA LEU A 345 1.04 1.73 13.70
C LEU A 345 1.33 1.18 12.31
N THR A 346 1.63 -0.12 12.13
CA THR A 346 1.88 -0.68 10.79
C THR A 346 0.64 -0.79 9.90
N GLY A 347 -0.56 -0.94 10.47
CA GLY A 347 -1.81 -0.82 9.71
C GLY A 347 -2.04 0.58 9.09
N TRP A 348 -1.68 1.64 9.83
CA TRP A 348 -1.74 3.05 9.41
C TRP A 348 -0.69 3.44 8.37
N LEU A 349 0.46 2.78 8.44
CA LEU A 349 1.60 3.04 7.58
C LEU A 349 1.30 2.75 6.10
N GLN A 350 0.64 1.64 5.78
CA GLN A 350 0.51 1.18 4.39
C GLN A 350 -0.52 1.92 3.51
N THR A 351 -1.11 3.03 3.98
CA THR A 351 -2.21 3.71 3.24
C THR A 351 -2.17 5.24 3.28
N SER A 352 -1.60 5.84 4.33
CA SER A 352 -1.63 7.30 4.58
C SER A 352 -0.81 8.15 3.60
N ALA A 353 0.00 7.53 2.75
CA ALA A 353 0.89 8.20 1.80
C ALA A 353 0.22 8.45 0.41
N ARG A 354 -0.79 7.64 0.06
CA ARG A 354 -1.21 7.27 -1.30
C ARG A 354 -2.08 8.25 -2.09
N LEU A 355 -2.47 9.37 -1.47
CA LEU A 355 -3.70 10.09 -1.86
C LEU A 355 -3.56 11.17 -2.94
N LYS A 356 -2.61 11.02 -3.90
CA LYS A 356 -2.38 12.01 -4.96
C LYS A 356 -3.00 11.70 -6.33
N LEU A 357 -3.42 10.46 -6.59
CA LEU A 357 -4.10 10.10 -7.86
C LEU A 357 -5.57 9.71 -7.67
N VAL A 358 -5.92 8.94 -6.62
CA VAL A 358 -7.29 8.42 -6.42
C VAL A 358 -8.33 9.53 -6.17
N ALA A 359 -7.96 10.58 -5.42
CA ALA A 359 -8.84 11.73 -5.16
C ALA A 359 -9.26 12.49 -6.44
N SER A 360 -8.36 12.55 -7.44
CA SER A 360 -8.69 13.15 -8.74
C SER A 360 -9.70 12.29 -9.49
N SER A 361 -9.51 10.97 -9.50
CA SER A 361 -10.39 10.02 -10.18
C SER A 361 -11.81 9.96 -9.59
N ARG A 362 -11.96 9.91 -8.24
CA ARG A 362 -13.30 9.98 -7.60
C ARG A 362 -14.00 11.33 -7.88
N GLN A 363 -13.27 12.45 -7.97
CA GLN A 363 -13.85 13.75 -8.36
C GLN A 363 -14.15 13.90 -9.86
N LEU A 364 -13.37 13.28 -10.76
CA LEU A 364 -13.69 13.25 -12.19
C LEU A 364 -14.91 12.38 -12.47
N ALA A 365 -15.03 11.22 -11.82
CA ALA A 365 -16.20 10.35 -11.95
C ALA A 365 -17.51 11.06 -11.54
N LYS A 366 -17.48 11.84 -10.45
CA LYS A 366 -18.62 12.70 -10.03
C LYS A 366 -18.86 13.93 -10.94
N ARG A 367 -18.02 14.19 -11.95
CA ARG A 367 -18.12 15.35 -12.88
C ARG A 367 -18.42 15.00 -14.34
N LEU A 368 -18.46 13.72 -14.71
CA LEU A 368 -18.95 13.32 -16.04
C LEU A 368 -20.48 13.45 -16.06
N PRO A 369 -21.07 14.31 -16.92
CA PRO A 369 -22.52 14.33 -17.08
C PRO A 369 -22.97 12.99 -17.65
N SER A 370 -24.04 12.43 -17.08
CA SER A 370 -24.68 11.24 -17.63
C SER A 370 -25.07 11.50 -19.09
N SER A 371 -24.50 10.72 -20.00
CA SER A 371 -24.75 10.83 -21.44
C SER A 371 -26.17 10.32 -21.75
N GLY A 372 -27.14 11.21 -21.54
CA GLY A 372 -28.53 11.00 -21.88
C GLY A 372 -28.66 10.50 -23.32
N LYS A 373 -29.45 9.45 -23.49
CA LYS A 373 -29.75 8.81 -24.78
C LYS A 373 -30.10 9.86 -25.83
N ARG A 374 -29.35 9.90 -26.93
CA ARG A 374 -29.86 10.49 -28.18
C ARG A 374 -30.55 9.38 -28.94
N ASP A 375 -31.88 9.39 -28.92
CA ASP A 375 -32.68 8.62 -29.86
C ASP A 375 -32.39 9.15 -31.27
N TYR A 376 -31.91 8.27 -32.15
CA TYR A 376 -31.90 8.53 -33.58
C TYR A 376 -33.28 8.14 -34.14
N ARG A 377 -33.93 9.10 -34.78
CA ARG A 377 -35.00 8.90 -35.78
C ARG A 377 -34.56 9.54 -37.09
#